data_AF-A0A3N5RXG6-F1
#
_entry.id   AF-A0A3N5RXG6-F1
#
_cell.length_a   1.000
_cell.length_b   1.000
_cell.length_c   1.000
_cell.angle_alpha   90.00
_cell.angle_beta   90.00
_cell.angle_gamma   90.00
#
_symmetry.space_group_name_H-M   'P 1'
#
loop_
_entity.id
_entity.type
_entity.pdbx_description
1 polymer ?
#
loop_
_entity_poly.entity_id
_entity_poly.type
_entity_poly.pdbx_seq_one_letter_code
_entity_poly.pdbx_strand_id
1 'polypeptide(L)'
;LDRWSQREKLSNMPLDCTFVYGPTRVIYNAGGQYSGSPWHAPGFNTPLGNVCDYLVTFPEDDRFLGEEDATLQWPGNGGGDSTYQREQTAYWLAEQMGLPYCYRRTINLFVNGVRRGEMFEDAQQPNGDMAQEYWSEGDNGDLHKIQIWFEFDDAASTFAAQGASLANFSTTGGQKKLAVYRWTFAKRAVHGSVNNYSNLFALVNTANYPGLGANYRRQLESTIDVDNWLKTYAVEHIVGNSDSFAYGGGQNMYTYKPLGDTWKMLIWDIDFAFAAQEPFSDVFAGIGRSNGIDLAEPAYRRRYWQILQDLANGPLNGLQLNPWLDAKYSAMIANGRSVENPISIKNYVSQRRTYLLNLISTNVPATFAITLNNGNGFSTGQSLINLTGTAPIEVRTITINGVAFPVTWTSPTTWSAQVALSAGTNALLVQGWGSASNAVAGATATIPINYTGVAELPQDKLVLHEIMYHPALPDASFIEIFNTSSNNAFDLSGWRLNGAD
;
A
#
# COMPACT_ATOMS: atom_id res chain seq x y z
N LEU A 1 37.69 15.47 10.66
CA LEU A 1 36.67 16.54 10.57
C LEU A 1 36.86 17.41 9.33
N ASP A 2 38.04 18.02 9.13
CA ASP A 2 38.29 18.90 7.97
C ASP A 2 37.97 18.25 6.62
N ARG A 3 38.36 16.98 6.44
CA ARG A 3 38.01 16.19 5.25
C ARG A 3 36.50 16.09 5.01
N TRP A 4 35.70 15.87 6.06
CA TRP A 4 34.24 15.82 5.95
C TRP A 4 33.65 17.19 5.62
N SER A 5 34.21 18.25 6.23
CA SER A 5 33.78 19.63 5.97
C SER A 5 34.06 20.10 4.54
N GLN A 6 35.09 19.59 3.87
CA GLN A 6 35.53 20.07 2.55
C GLN A 6 35.05 19.23 1.36
N ARG A 7 34.73 17.95 1.57
CA ARG A 7 34.23 17.08 0.50
C ARG A 7 32.82 17.42 0.04
N GLU A 8 32.43 16.81 -1.07
CA GLU A 8 31.09 16.87 -1.64
C GLU A 8 30.05 16.35 -0.64
N LYS A 9 28.97 17.12 -0.45
CA LYS A 9 27.94 16.86 0.57
C LYS A 9 27.04 15.66 0.24
N LEU A 10 26.98 15.28 -1.04
CA LEU A 10 26.20 14.15 -1.56
C LEU A 10 27.03 12.87 -1.74
N SER A 11 28.28 12.86 -1.30
CA SER A 11 29.16 11.70 -1.53
C SER A 11 28.79 10.53 -0.61
N ASN A 12 28.48 9.38 -1.23
CA ASN A 12 28.15 8.12 -0.54
C ASN A 12 29.37 7.25 -0.18
N MET A 13 30.57 7.85 -0.12
CA MET A 13 31.77 7.14 0.36
C MET A 13 31.95 7.48 1.84
N PRO A 14 31.71 6.58 2.80
CA PRO A 14 31.83 6.93 4.21
C PRO A 14 33.25 7.36 4.61
N LEU A 15 33.37 8.17 5.66
CA LEU A 15 34.66 8.47 6.30
C LEU A 15 34.78 7.72 7.62
N ASP A 16 35.98 7.22 7.90
CA ASP A 16 36.27 6.56 9.16
C ASP A 16 35.86 7.39 10.37
N CYS A 17 35.13 6.75 11.27
CA CYS A 17 34.71 7.27 12.55
C CYS A 17 34.73 6.16 13.61
N THR A 18 34.47 6.55 14.86
CA THR A 18 34.22 5.61 15.95
C THR A 18 32.79 5.84 16.40
N PHE A 19 31.99 4.79 16.42
CA PHE A 19 30.63 4.85 16.93
C PHE A 19 30.60 4.43 18.40
N VAL A 20 29.88 5.18 19.21
CA VAL A 20 29.73 4.91 20.65
C VAL A 20 28.26 4.94 21.01
N TYR A 21 27.75 3.84 21.57
CA TYR A 21 26.38 3.72 22.06
C TYR A 21 26.36 3.47 23.57
N GLY A 22 25.76 4.43 24.29
CA GLY A 22 25.77 4.41 25.75
C GLY A 22 27.19 4.45 26.34
N PRO A 23 27.38 3.97 27.58
CA PRO A 23 28.68 4.02 28.26
C PRO A 23 29.64 2.87 27.88
N THR A 24 29.19 1.87 27.13
CA THR A 24 29.92 0.58 27.03
C THR A 24 30.11 0.04 25.62
N ARG A 25 29.27 0.42 24.63
CA ARG A 25 29.38 -0.13 23.28
C ARG A 25 30.17 0.82 22.39
N VAL A 26 31.38 0.40 22.01
CA VAL A 26 32.25 1.11 21.05
C VAL A 26 32.43 0.23 19.83
N ILE A 27 32.29 0.80 18.64
CA ILE A 27 32.58 0.18 17.34
C ILE A 27 33.66 1.02 16.67
N TYR A 28 34.81 0.42 16.42
CA TYR A 28 35.89 1.02 15.65
C TYR A 28 35.70 0.75 14.17
N ASN A 29 36.38 1.53 13.32
CA ASN A 29 36.30 1.40 11.86
C ASN A 29 34.86 1.53 11.31
N ALA A 30 33.98 2.20 12.04
CA ALA A 30 32.69 2.60 11.53
C ALA A 30 32.89 3.67 10.44
N GLY A 31 31.97 3.74 9.49
CA GLY A 31 31.95 4.76 8.46
C GLY A 31 30.84 5.77 8.72
N GLY A 32 31.14 7.07 8.66
CA GLY A 32 30.17 8.15 8.79
C GLY A 32 30.06 9.00 7.52
N GLN A 33 28.83 9.35 7.15
CA GLN A 33 28.55 10.30 6.06
C GLN A 33 27.27 11.09 6.34
N TYR A 34 27.06 12.15 5.56
CA TYR A 34 25.76 12.81 5.54
C TYR A 34 24.72 11.88 4.90
N SER A 35 23.50 11.94 5.39
CA SER A 35 22.33 11.35 4.75
C SER A 35 21.43 12.48 4.23
N GLY A 36 20.74 12.23 3.12
CA GLY A 36 19.85 13.20 2.50
C GLY A 36 19.94 13.19 0.98
N SER A 37 19.35 14.22 0.38
CA SER A 37 19.18 14.36 -1.06
C SER A 37 19.78 15.69 -1.56
N PRO A 38 19.82 15.93 -2.87
CA PRO A 38 20.24 17.21 -3.44
C PRO A 38 19.47 18.42 -2.91
N TRP A 39 18.24 18.23 -2.39
CA TRP A 39 17.48 19.30 -1.75
C TRP A 39 17.99 19.67 -0.34
N HIS A 40 18.56 18.70 0.38
CA HIS A 40 19.05 18.88 1.74
C HIS A 40 20.52 19.35 1.77
N ALA A 41 21.32 18.85 0.84
CA ALA A 41 22.76 19.09 0.77
C ALA A 41 23.19 20.56 0.83
N PRO A 42 22.47 21.55 0.24
CA PRO A 42 22.83 22.97 0.36
C PRO A 42 22.85 23.49 1.80
N GLY A 43 22.08 22.88 2.71
CA GLY A 43 22.07 23.23 4.13
C GLY A 43 23.24 22.66 4.93
N PHE A 44 23.97 21.69 4.38
CA PHE A 44 25.03 20.97 5.09
C PHE A 44 26.36 21.72 5.02
N ASN A 45 26.97 22.01 6.17
CA ASN A 45 28.28 22.66 6.25
C ASN A 45 29.37 21.72 6.79
N THR A 46 29.35 21.41 8.08
CA THR A 46 30.30 20.53 8.76
C THR A 46 29.53 19.52 9.61
N PRO A 47 30.11 18.37 9.98
CA PRO A 47 29.42 17.38 10.81
C PRO A 47 29.03 17.91 12.19
N LEU A 48 29.65 19.02 12.64
CA LEU A 48 29.42 19.67 13.92
C LEU A 48 28.61 20.96 13.81
N GLY A 49 28.36 21.44 12.58
CA GLY A 49 27.72 22.72 12.32
C GLY A 49 26.21 22.60 12.29
N ASN A 50 25.61 23.06 11.20
CA ASN A 50 24.17 22.96 10.94
C ASN A 50 23.71 21.51 11.16
N VAL A 51 22.53 21.36 11.73
CA VAL A 51 21.95 20.03 11.94
C VAL A 51 21.64 19.40 10.58
N CYS A 52 21.91 18.10 10.46
CA CYS A 52 21.73 17.30 9.26
C CYS A 52 21.57 15.84 9.66
N ASP A 53 21.15 15.02 8.69
CA ASP A 53 21.04 13.59 8.87
C ASP A 53 22.37 12.90 8.62
N TYR A 54 22.53 11.72 9.20
CA TYR A 54 23.74 10.91 9.08
C TYR A 54 23.39 9.48 8.69
N LEU A 55 24.26 8.86 7.91
CA LEU A 55 24.32 7.41 7.78
C LEU A 55 25.61 6.94 8.45
N VAL A 56 25.48 5.95 9.33
CA VAL A 56 26.61 5.25 9.91
C VAL A 56 26.63 3.83 9.36
N THR A 57 27.81 3.36 8.96
CA THR A 57 28.04 1.97 8.52
C THR A 57 28.97 1.29 9.52
N PHE A 58 28.78 0.00 9.73
CA PHE A 58 29.49 -0.81 10.71
C PHE A 58 30.24 -1.95 10.00
N PRO A 59 31.37 -2.43 10.54
CA PRO A 59 32.04 -3.62 10.04
C PRO A 59 31.12 -4.86 10.10
N GLU A 60 31.20 -5.74 9.10
CA GLU A 60 30.41 -6.99 9.03
C GLU A 60 30.62 -7.88 10.28
N ASP A 61 31.80 -7.83 10.88
CA ASP A 61 32.20 -8.58 12.08
C ASP A 61 31.92 -7.85 13.41
N ASP A 62 31.47 -6.59 13.38
CA ASP A 62 31.18 -5.79 14.58
C ASP A 62 29.90 -4.95 14.44
N ARG A 63 28.79 -5.64 14.18
CA ARG A 63 27.47 -5.05 13.92
C ARG A 63 26.87 -4.28 15.10
N PHE A 64 26.00 -3.32 14.80
CA PHE A 64 25.20 -2.60 15.81
C PHE A 64 23.78 -3.15 15.84
N LEU A 65 23.41 -3.83 16.93
CA LEU A 65 22.09 -4.44 17.12
C LEU A 65 21.67 -5.42 16.01
N GLY A 66 22.66 -6.08 15.40
CA GLY A 66 22.44 -7.03 14.30
C GLY A 66 22.64 -6.42 12.91
N GLU A 67 22.72 -5.09 12.82
CA GLU A 67 22.74 -4.33 11.56
C GLU A 67 24.14 -3.85 11.17
N GLU A 68 24.35 -3.69 9.87
CA GLU A 68 25.58 -3.14 9.26
C GLU A 68 25.49 -1.64 8.98
N ASP A 69 24.33 -1.02 9.19
CA ASP A 69 24.18 0.43 9.12
C ASP A 69 23.09 0.97 10.07
N ALA A 70 23.10 2.28 10.27
CA ALA A 70 22.08 3.01 11.02
C ALA A 70 21.83 4.36 10.37
N THR A 71 20.57 4.64 10.03
CA THR A 71 20.14 5.93 9.48
C THR A 71 19.68 6.84 10.62
N LEU A 72 20.41 7.92 10.85
CA LEU A 72 20.17 8.86 11.95
C LEU A 72 19.53 10.14 11.41
N GLN A 73 18.23 10.28 11.62
CA GLN A 73 17.43 11.37 11.05
C GLN A 73 17.08 12.43 12.08
N TRP A 74 17.15 13.68 11.66
CA TRP A 74 16.61 14.81 12.40
C TRP A 74 15.11 14.92 12.11
N PRO A 75 14.22 14.87 13.13
CA PRO A 75 12.79 14.65 12.84
C PRO A 75 12.09 15.77 12.05
N GLY A 76 11.30 15.34 11.07
CA GLY A 76 10.64 16.20 10.08
C GLY A 76 11.55 16.59 8.93
N ASN A 77 10.97 16.98 7.80
CA ASN A 77 11.74 17.39 6.62
C ASN A 77 12.74 18.51 6.94
N GLY A 78 14.03 18.15 6.97
CA GLY A 78 15.13 19.04 7.37
C GLY A 78 14.97 19.61 8.79
N GLY A 79 14.40 18.85 9.73
CA GLY A 79 14.17 19.28 11.11
C GLY A 79 12.87 20.06 11.35
N GLY A 80 11.93 19.99 10.41
CA GLY A 80 10.68 20.74 10.43
C GLY A 80 9.64 20.28 11.46
N ASP A 81 9.95 19.30 12.32
CA ASP A 81 9.04 18.80 13.36
C ASP A 81 9.52 19.12 14.77
N SER A 82 9.02 20.23 15.31
CA SER A 82 9.21 20.66 16.71
C SER A 82 8.57 19.73 17.75
N THR A 83 7.67 18.83 17.34
CA THR A 83 7.01 17.86 18.23
C THR A 83 7.78 16.55 18.33
N TYR A 84 8.70 16.28 17.39
CA TYR A 84 9.50 15.05 17.27
C TYR A 84 8.62 13.77 17.20
N GLN A 85 7.43 13.87 16.59
CA GLN A 85 6.39 12.84 16.64
C GLN A 85 5.62 12.64 15.33
N ARG A 86 5.71 13.54 14.34
CA ARG A 86 4.89 13.49 13.12
C ARG A 86 5.10 12.19 12.37
N GLU A 87 6.34 11.85 12.05
CA GLU A 87 6.63 10.66 11.25
C GLU A 87 6.35 9.36 12.01
N GLN A 88 6.66 9.28 13.32
CA GLN A 88 6.24 8.14 14.14
C GLN A 88 4.72 8.01 14.20
N THR A 89 3.97 9.12 14.26
CA THR A 89 2.50 9.08 14.19
C THR A 89 2.02 8.52 12.86
N ALA A 90 2.67 8.88 11.75
CA ALA A 90 2.32 8.38 10.43
C ALA A 90 2.58 6.87 10.32
N TYR A 91 3.71 6.36 10.82
CA TYR A 91 3.97 4.92 10.89
C TYR A 91 3.04 4.18 11.86
N TRP A 92 2.64 4.80 12.97
CA TRP A 92 1.61 4.23 13.84
C TRP A 92 0.28 4.05 13.09
N LEU A 93 -0.14 5.03 12.27
CA LEU A 93 -1.33 4.88 11.41
C LEU A 93 -1.17 3.73 10.42
N ALA A 94 0.02 3.55 9.82
CA ALA A 94 0.32 2.43 8.94
C ALA A 94 0.19 1.08 9.68
N GLU A 95 0.76 0.97 10.87
CA GLU A 95 0.65 -0.21 11.75
C GLU A 95 -0.80 -0.53 12.09
N GLN A 96 -1.62 0.48 12.44
CA GLN A 96 -3.05 0.28 12.74
C GLN A 96 -3.85 -0.24 11.53
N MET A 97 -3.33 -0.06 10.31
CA MET A 97 -3.92 -0.61 9.07
C MET A 97 -3.34 -1.97 8.66
N GLY A 98 -2.45 -2.53 9.47
CA GLY A 98 -1.77 -3.80 9.21
C GLY A 98 -0.72 -3.70 8.11
N LEU A 99 -0.15 -2.52 7.87
CA LEU A 99 0.96 -2.33 6.94
C LEU A 99 2.29 -2.58 7.65
N PRO A 100 3.31 -3.07 6.90
CA PRO A 100 4.70 -2.96 7.34
C PRO A 100 5.07 -1.50 7.59
N TYR A 101 5.90 -1.26 8.59
CA TYR A 101 6.32 0.08 8.96
C TYR A 101 7.79 0.10 9.37
N CYS A 102 8.46 1.21 9.07
CA CYS A 102 9.84 1.41 9.50
C CYS A 102 9.85 1.76 10.98
N TYR A 103 10.42 0.90 11.82
CA TYR A 103 10.59 1.20 13.23
C TYR A 103 11.54 2.38 13.44
N ARG A 104 11.21 3.27 14.38
CA ARG A 104 12.02 4.46 14.70
C ARG A 104 12.14 4.60 16.20
N ARG A 105 13.36 4.83 16.68
CA ARG A 105 13.63 5.07 18.09
C ARG A 105 14.30 6.41 18.31
N THR A 106 13.82 7.12 19.32
CA THR A 106 14.37 8.42 19.71
C THR A 106 15.71 8.25 20.41
N ILE A 107 16.71 9.02 19.99
CA ILE A 107 18.09 8.99 20.49
C ILE A 107 18.59 10.40 20.84
N ASN A 108 19.63 10.45 21.66
CA ASN A 108 20.48 11.63 21.77
C ASN A 108 21.73 11.42 20.92
N LEU A 109 21.86 12.20 19.86
CA LEU A 109 23.03 12.13 19.00
C LEU A 109 24.06 13.17 19.42
N PHE A 110 25.31 12.74 19.52
CA PHE A 110 26.46 13.61 19.70
C PHE A 110 27.49 13.29 18.61
N VAL A 111 28.09 14.33 18.03
CA VAL A 111 29.25 14.19 17.14
C VAL A 111 30.39 14.95 17.81
N ASN A 112 31.47 14.24 18.18
CA ASN A 112 32.63 14.79 18.90
C ASN A 112 32.27 15.73 20.07
N GLY A 113 31.32 15.30 20.92
CA GLY A 113 30.87 16.04 22.10
C GLY A 113 29.84 17.14 21.82
N VAL A 114 29.56 17.46 20.55
CA VAL A 114 28.51 18.43 20.17
C VAL A 114 27.18 17.69 20.02
N ARG A 115 26.19 18.08 20.83
CA ARG A 115 24.83 17.56 20.70
C ARG A 115 24.22 17.97 19.37
N ARG A 116 23.53 17.04 18.72
CA ARG A 116 22.82 17.28 17.45
C ARG A 116 21.32 17.37 17.73
N GLY A 117 20.71 18.48 17.35
CA GLY A 117 19.28 18.74 17.52
C GLY A 117 18.78 18.70 18.97
N GLU A 118 17.46 18.81 19.16
CA GLU A 118 16.86 18.49 20.45
C GLU A 118 16.78 16.98 20.64
N MET A 119 16.47 16.22 19.61
CA MET A 119 16.58 14.76 19.57
C MET A 119 16.84 14.31 18.13
N PHE A 120 17.26 13.07 17.97
CA PHE A 120 17.37 12.40 16.67
C PHE A 120 16.56 11.11 16.71
N GLU A 121 16.36 10.50 15.57
CA GLU A 121 15.82 9.16 15.45
C GLU A 121 16.84 8.25 14.77
N ASP A 122 16.99 7.06 15.32
CA ASP A 122 17.57 5.95 14.58
C ASP A 122 16.41 5.21 13.89
N ALA A 123 16.42 5.25 12.55
CA ALA A 123 15.33 4.85 11.70
C ALA A 123 15.71 3.60 10.92
N GLN A 124 14.92 2.53 11.10
CA GLN A 124 14.95 1.36 10.23
C GLN A 124 14.60 1.79 8.81
N GLN A 125 15.26 1.22 7.81
CA GLN A 125 14.98 1.44 6.39
C GLN A 125 14.46 0.15 5.75
N PRO A 126 13.60 0.21 4.71
CA PRO A 126 13.28 -0.97 3.94
C PRO A 126 14.54 -1.61 3.32
N ASN A 127 14.90 -2.78 3.84
CA ASN A 127 16.03 -3.59 3.44
C ASN A 127 15.67 -5.09 3.55
N GLY A 128 16.65 -5.98 3.43
CA GLY A 128 16.44 -7.42 3.56
C GLY A 128 15.95 -7.83 4.95
N ASP A 129 16.47 -7.21 6.01
CA ASP A 129 16.11 -7.53 7.40
C ASP A 129 14.66 -7.15 7.70
N MET A 130 14.24 -5.95 7.32
CA MET A 130 12.83 -5.55 7.41
C MET A 130 11.94 -6.51 6.61
N ALA A 131 12.37 -6.94 5.41
CA ALA A 131 11.57 -7.88 4.63
C ALA A 131 11.42 -9.24 5.34
N GLN A 132 12.45 -9.73 6.05
CA GLN A 132 12.38 -10.96 6.86
C GLN A 132 11.42 -10.83 8.05
N GLU A 133 11.23 -9.63 8.62
CA GLU A 133 10.29 -9.42 9.73
C GLU A 133 8.83 -9.69 9.34
N TYR A 134 8.47 -9.39 8.08
CA TYR A 134 7.09 -9.47 7.60
C TYR A 134 6.82 -10.68 6.69
N TRP A 135 7.85 -11.22 6.04
CA TRP A 135 7.70 -12.31 5.07
C TRP A 135 8.75 -13.39 5.28
N SER A 136 8.32 -14.65 5.27
CA SER A 136 9.23 -15.80 5.33
C SER A 136 10.18 -15.78 4.12
N GLU A 137 11.48 -16.01 4.37
CA GLU A 137 12.55 -15.87 3.36
C GLU A 137 12.55 -14.49 2.67
N GLY A 138 12.17 -13.45 3.41
CA GLY A 138 11.95 -12.10 2.89
C GLY A 138 13.19 -11.40 2.34
N ASP A 139 14.38 -11.85 2.69
CA ASP A 139 15.64 -11.33 2.13
C ASP A 139 15.94 -11.82 0.71
N ASN A 140 15.17 -12.80 0.20
CA ASN A 140 15.36 -13.39 -1.14
C ASN A 140 14.42 -12.82 -2.21
N GLY A 141 13.59 -11.83 -1.87
CA GLY A 141 12.65 -11.22 -2.80
C GLY A 141 13.25 -10.12 -3.68
N ASP A 142 12.39 -9.44 -4.44
CA ASP A 142 12.80 -8.34 -5.33
C ASP A 142 12.43 -6.99 -4.72
N LEU A 143 13.42 -6.26 -4.18
CA LEU A 143 13.23 -4.98 -3.51
C LEU A 143 13.75 -3.83 -4.39
N HIS A 144 12.91 -2.81 -4.60
CA HIS A 144 13.25 -1.59 -5.32
C HIS A 144 12.89 -0.35 -4.49
N LYS A 145 13.82 0.59 -4.37
CA LYS A 145 13.54 1.94 -3.86
C LYS A 145 12.90 2.77 -4.97
N ILE A 146 11.73 3.35 -4.68
CA ILE A 146 11.06 4.33 -5.51
C ILE A 146 11.62 5.71 -5.17
N GLN A 147 12.28 6.35 -6.12
CA GLN A 147 13.07 7.55 -5.88
C GLN A 147 13.09 8.48 -7.10
N ILE A 148 13.48 9.74 -6.89
CA ILE A 148 13.77 10.69 -7.97
C ILE A 148 15.09 10.33 -8.66
N TRP A 149 15.08 10.43 -9.99
CA TRP A 149 16.31 10.57 -10.78
C TRP A 149 16.76 12.03 -10.78
N PHE A 150 17.92 12.29 -10.19
CA PHE A 150 18.60 13.58 -10.24
C PHE A 150 19.69 13.57 -11.31
N GLU A 151 19.55 14.38 -12.34
CA GLU A 151 20.55 14.57 -13.39
C GLU A 151 21.25 15.91 -13.17
N PHE A 152 22.52 15.88 -12.79
CA PHE A 152 23.33 17.07 -12.55
C PHE A 152 23.91 17.64 -13.85
N ASP A 153 24.19 18.94 -13.84
CA ASP A 153 25.07 19.54 -14.84
C ASP A 153 26.55 19.13 -14.60
N ASP A 154 27.42 19.36 -15.60
CA ASP A 154 28.84 18.98 -15.53
C ASP A 154 29.58 19.60 -14.32
N ALA A 155 29.11 20.75 -13.83
CA ALA A 155 29.66 21.45 -12.68
C ALA A 155 29.08 20.96 -11.33
N ALA A 156 28.10 20.05 -11.34
CA ALA A 156 27.34 19.61 -10.16
C ALA A 156 26.77 20.78 -9.33
N SER A 157 26.39 21.86 -10.01
CA SER A 157 25.89 23.10 -9.43
C SER A 157 24.37 23.19 -9.43
N THR A 158 23.72 22.51 -10.37
CA THR A 158 22.27 22.42 -10.50
C THR A 158 21.87 21.03 -11.00
N PHE A 159 20.57 20.73 -11.00
CA PHE A 159 20.07 19.45 -11.48
C PHE A 159 18.65 19.54 -12.04
N ALA A 160 18.33 18.57 -12.91
CA ALA A 160 16.96 18.23 -13.27
C ALA A 160 16.49 17.03 -12.42
N ALA A 161 15.21 17.03 -12.04
CA ALA A 161 14.61 15.99 -11.22
C ALA A 161 13.44 15.33 -11.97
N GLN A 162 13.40 14.00 -11.96
CA GLN A 162 12.30 13.21 -12.52
C GLN A 162 11.83 12.15 -11.52
N GLY A 163 10.58 12.27 -11.07
CA GLY A 163 9.93 11.27 -10.21
C GLY A 163 9.66 9.96 -10.94
N ALA A 164 9.58 8.88 -10.16
CA ALA A 164 9.27 7.54 -10.62
C ALA A 164 7.85 7.43 -11.18
N SER A 165 7.68 6.52 -12.14
CA SER A 165 6.39 6.18 -12.73
C SER A 165 6.42 4.77 -13.30
N LEU A 166 5.33 4.02 -13.12
CA LEU A 166 5.07 2.75 -13.80
C LEU A 166 4.54 2.95 -15.23
N ALA A 167 4.59 4.16 -15.79
CA ALA A 167 4.31 4.38 -17.21
C ALA A 167 5.26 3.57 -18.12
N ASN A 168 4.83 3.34 -19.36
CA ASN A 168 5.63 2.66 -20.37
C ASN A 168 6.73 3.57 -20.95
N PHE A 169 7.97 3.38 -20.50
CA PHE A 169 9.15 3.97 -21.11
C PHE A 169 9.82 2.93 -22.02
N SER A 170 9.84 3.18 -23.32
CA SER A 170 10.40 2.27 -24.31
C SER A 170 11.59 2.88 -25.05
N THR A 171 12.52 2.01 -25.44
CA THR A 171 13.56 2.33 -26.43
C THR A 171 12.93 2.43 -27.82
N THR A 172 13.69 2.93 -28.81
CA THR A 172 13.27 2.95 -30.22
C THR A 172 12.90 1.56 -30.76
N GLY A 173 13.47 0.48 -30.20
CA GLY A 173 13.16 -0.91 -30.53
C GLY A 173 11.96 -1.51 -29.76
N GLY A 174 11.19 -0.71 -29.03
CA GLY A 174 9.99 -1.16 -28.32
C GLY A 174 10.23 -1.87 -26.98
N GLN A 175 11.49 -2.18 -26.64
CA GLN A 175 11.85 -2.77 -25.34
C GLN A 175 11.78 -1.74 -24.21
N LYS A 176 11.49 -2.17 -22.98
CA LYS A 176 11.52 -1.31 -21.78
C LYS A 176 12.87 -0.61 -21.64
N LYS A 177 12.86 0.69 -21.42
CA LYS A 177 14.07 1.52 -21.30
C LYS A 177 14.65 1.41 -19.88
N LEU A 178 15.46 0.37 -19.65
CA LEU A 178 16.10 0.09 -18.35
C LEU A 178 16.72 1.32 -17.69
N ALA A 179 17.35 2.22 -18.45
CA ALA A 179 17.99 3.42 -17.90
C ALA A 179 17.04 4.29 -17.06
N VAL A 180 15.77 4.44 -17.48
CA VAL A 180 14.79 5.25 -16.72
C VAL A 180 14.39 4.54 -15.43
N TYR A 181 14.07 3.25 -15.52
CA TYR A 181 13.65 2.45 -14.37
C TYR A 181 14.79 2.22 -13.37
N ARG A 182 16.05 2.15 -13.81
CA ARG A 182 17.19 1.97 -12.91
C ARG A 182 17.34 3.15 -11.95
N TRP A 183 17.15 4.37 -12.44
CA TRP A 183 17.31 5.58 -11.62
C TRP A 183 16.12 5.87 -10.72
N THR A 184 14.91 5.46 -11.15
CA THR A 184 13.66 5.77 -10.44
C THR A 184 13.12 4.62 -9.59
N PHE A 185 13.50 3.38 -9.90
CA PHE A 185 13.23 2.16 -9.14
C PHE A 185 14.56 1.45 -8.85
N ALA A 186 15.42 2.07 -8.06
CA ALA A 186 16.75 1.54 -7.78
C ALA A 186 16.66 0.21 -7.04
N LYS A 187 17.31 -0.84 -7.58
CA LYS A 187 17.31 -2.18 -6.98
C LYS A 187 18.07 -2.16 -5.64
N ARG A 188 17.49 -2.74 -4.60
CA ARG A 188 18.02 -2.78 -3.22
C ARG A 188 18.24 -4.20 -2.71
N ALA A 189 17.65 -5.20 -3.36
CA ALA A 189 18.03 -6.61 -3.22
C ALA A 189 18.67 -7.09 -4.52
N VAL A 190 19.96 -7.45 -4.50
CA VAL A 190 20.71 -7.85 -5.70
C VAL A 190 20.98 -9.35 -5.68
N HIS A 191 20.10 -10.11 -6.33
CA HIS A 191 20.33 -11.53 -6.61
C HIS A 191 20.82 -11.71 -8.05
N GLY A 192 22.12 -11.95 -8.20
CA GLY A 192 22.78 -12.08 -9.50
C GLY A 192 23.14 -10.74 -10.13
N SER A 193 22.24 -10.15 -10.92
CA SER A 193 22.53 -8.93 -11.70
C SER A 193 21.77 -7.71 -11.22
N VAL A 194 22.50 -6.61 -11.00
CA VAL A 194 21.94 -5.26 -10.75
C VAL A 194 21.07 -4.75 -11.90
N ASN A 195 21.13 -5.39 -13.07
CA ASN A 195 20.38 -5.02 -14.26
C ASN A 195 19.15 -5.91 -14.50
N ASN A 196 18.88 -6.90 -13.63
CA ASN A 196 17.71 -7.75 -13.77
C ASN A 196 16.45 -7.05 -13.23
N TYR A 197 15.66 -6.52 -14.17
CA TYR A 197 14.40 -5.79 -13.93
C TYR A 197 13.18 -6.54 -14.47
N SER A 198 13.31 -7.85 -14.72
CA SER A 198 12.23 -8.65 -15.35
C SER A 198 10.92 -8.59 -14.59
N ASN A 199 10.95 -8.77 -13.25
CA ASN A 199 9.75 -8.66 -12.41
C ASN A 199 9.15 -7.25 -12.45
N LEU A 200 9.97 -6.20 -12.37
CA LEU A 200 9.48 -4.82 -12.45
C LEU A 200 8.87 -4.53 -13.82
N PHE A 201 9.45 -5.04 -14.90
CA PHE A 201 8.88 -4.88 -16.24
C PHE A 201 7.55 -5.62 -16.40
N ALA A 202 7.38 -6.77 -15.76
CA ALA A 202 6.08 -7.44 -15.67
C ALA A 202 5.05 -6.58 -14.93
N LEU A 203 5.43 -5.98 -13.79
CA LEU A 203 4.59 -5.03 -13.06
C LEU A 203 4.20 -3.82 -13.92
N VAL A 204 5.15 -3.23 -14.64
CA VAL A 204 4.89 -2.13 -15.58
C VAL A 204 3.89 -2.57 -16.66
N ASN A 205 4.02 -3.77 -17.21
CA ASN A 205 3.06 -4.28 -18.19
C ASN A 205 1.64 -4.39 -17.59
N THR A 206 1.53 -4.94 -16.38
CA THR A 206 0.24 -5.07 -15.68
C THR A 206 -0.38 -3.71 -15.37
N ALA A 207 0.40 -2.75 -14.86
CA ALA A 207 -0.06 -1.39 -14.58
C ALA A 207 -0.61 -0.67 -15.83
N ASN A 208 -0.11 -1.03 -17.01
CA ASN A 208 -0.53 -0.47 -18.30
C ASN A 208 -1.50 -1.38 -19.08
N TYR A 209 -2.13 -2.38 -18.44
CA TYR A 209 -3.11 -3.25 -19.07
C TYR A 209 -4.27 -2.43 -19.70
N PRO A 210 -4.64 -2.65 -20.97
CA PRO A 210 -5.64 -1.82 -21.65
C PRO A 210 -7.07 -2.09 -21.13
N GLY A 211 -7.80 -1.03 -20.80
CA GLY A 211 -9.18 -1.12 -20.34
C GLY A 211 -9.31 -1.45 -18.84
N LEU A 212 -10.57 -1.57 -18.39
CA LEU A 212 -10.97 -1.84 -17.00
C LEU A 212 -11.82 -3.13 -16.93
N GLY A 213 -12.29 -3.50 -15.74
CA GLY A 213 -13.17 -4.64 -15.52
C GLY A 213 -12.44 -5.93 -15.18
N ALA A 214 -13.12 -7.07 -15.32
CA ALA A 214 -12.68 -8.36 -14.76
C ALA A 214 -11.30 -8.81 -15.23
N ASN A 215 -10.91 -8.56 -16.48
CA ASN A 215 -9.59 -8.94 -16.98
C ASN A 215 -8.49 -8.03 -16.42
N TYR A 216 -8.74 -6.72 -16.34
CA TYR A 216 -7.81 -5.79 -15.67
C TYR A 216 -7.59 -6.22 -14.23
N ARG A 217 -8.68 -6.49 -13.50
CA ARG A 217 -8.62 -6.92 -12.11
C ARG A 217 -7.85 -8.22 -11.92
N ARG A 218 -8.15 -9.25 -12.73
CA ARG A 218 -7.46 -10.54 -12.69
C ARG A 218 -5.94 -10.39 -12.90
N GLN A 219 -5.52 -9.57 -13.86
CA GLN A 219 -4.09 -9.34 -14.14
C GLN A 219 -3.42 -8.53 -13.03
N LEU A 220 -4.11 -7.53 -12.49
CA LEU A 220 -3.57 -6.69 -11.44
C LEU A 220 -3.43 -7.45 -10.12
N GLU A 221 -4.48 -8.16 -9.69
CA GLU A 221 -4.52 -8.93 -8.44
C GLU A 221 -3.58 -10.14 -8.47
N SER A 222 -3.19 -10.65 -9.64
CA SER A 222 -2.13 -11.67 -9.75
C SER A 222 -0.71 -11.10 -9.64
N THR A 223 -0.56 -9.78 -9.72
CA THR A 223 0.74 -9.11 -9.74
C THR A 223 0.99 -8.31 -8.46
N ILE A 224 -0.01 -7.64 -7.92
CA ILE A 224 0.12 -6.76 -6.75
C ILE A 224 -0.88 -7.15 -5.65
N ASP A 225 -0.50 -6.86 -4.42
CA ASP A 225 -1.42 -6.83 -3.29
C ASP A 225 -2.19 -5.51 -3.29
N VAL A 226 -3.37 -5.52 -3.93
CA VAL A 226 -4.21 -4.32 -4.08
C VAL A 226 -4.55 -3.69 -2.73
N ASP A 227 -4.76 -4.50 -1.69
CA ASP A 227 -5.15 -3.97 -0.38
C ASP A 227 -3.97 -3.28 0.31
N ASN A 228 -2.79 -3.90 0.30
CA ASN A 228 -1.57 -3.30 0.80
C ASN A 228 -1.25 -1.98 0.06
N TRP A 229 -1.36 -1.95 -1.27
CA TRP A 229 -1.10 -0.74 -2.06
C TRP A 229 -2.09 0.38 -1.75
N LEU A 230 -3.40 0.08 -1.77
CA LEU A 230 -4.43 1.08 -1.50
C LEU A 230 -4.38 1.61 -0.06
N LYS A 231 -4.08 0.75 0.93
CA LYS A 231 -3.87 1.18 2.33
C LYS A 231 -2.66 2.08 2.44
N THR A 232 -1.57 1.73 1.76
CA THR A 232 -0.36 2.55 1.76
C THR A 232 -0.64 3.94 1.19
N TYR A 233 -1.31 4.01 0.03
CA TYR A 233 -1.70 5.29 -0.56
C TYR A 233 -2.63 6.08 0.35
N ALA A 234 -3.59 5.42 1.00
CA ALA A 234 -4.49 6.09 1.93
C ALA A 234 -3.73 6.74 3.10
N VAL A 235 -2.75 6.05 3.69
CA VAL A 235 -1.92 6.60 4.77
C VAL A 235 -1.14 7.82 4.30
N GLU A 236 -0.44 7.73 3.17
CA GLU A 236 0.32 8.85 2.58
C GLU A 236 -0.57 10.09 2.35
N HIS A 237 -1.77 9.90 1.83
CA HIS A 237 -2.72 10.99 1.57
C HIS A 237 -3.31 11.57 2.86
N ILE A 238 -3.66 10.71 3.82
CA ILE A 238 -4.28 11.14 5.07
C ILE A 238 -3.34 11.98 5.89
N VAL A 239 -2.06 11.63 5.93
CA VAL A 239 -1.05 12.44 6.62
C VAL A 239 -0.56 13.62 5.78
N GLY A 240 -0.93 13.72 4.50
CA GLY A 240 -0.55 14.87 3.68
C GLY A 240 0.88 14.79 3.11
N ASN A 241 1.43 13.59 2.91
CA ASN A 241 2.76 13.39 2.33
C ASN A 241 2.73 13.48 0.80
N SER A 242 2.61 14.70 0.26
CA SER A 242 2.56 14.94 -1.18
C SER A 242 3.85 14.57 -1.93
N ASP A 243 4.94 14.29 -1.23
CA ASP A 243 6.21 13.89 -1.84
C ASP A 243 6.28 12.37 -2.14
N SER A 244 5.27 11.61 -1.72
CA SER A 244 5.18 10.18 -1.98
C SER A 244 4.85 9.83 -3.44
N PHE A 245 5.14 8.57 -3.81
CA PHE A 245 5.00 8.04 -5.16
C PHE A 245 3.61 8.28 -5.77
N ALA A 246 2.55 7.94 -5.04
CA ALA A 246 1.17 8.02 -5.53
C ALA A 246 0.43 9.31 -5.11
N TYR A 247 1.15 10.33 -4.61
CA TYR A 247 0.59 11.64 -4.25
C TYR A 247 1.28 12.82 -4.97
N GLY A 248 2.07 12.51 -6.00
CA GLY A 248 2.62 13.50 -6.95
C GLY A 248 4.15 13.65 -6.95
N GLY A 249 4.85 13.26 -5.88
CA GLY A 249 6.32 13.38 -5.80
C GLY A 249 7.08 12.31 -6.58
N GLY A 250 6.49 11.12 -6.76
CA GLY A 250 7.15 10.03 -7.50
C GLY A 250 8.34 9.41 -6.75
N GLN A 251 8.37 9.47 -5.41
CA GLN A 251 9.47 8.95 -4.59
C GLN A 251 9.00 8.47 -3.20
N ASN A 252 9.92 8.41 -2.24
CA ASN A 252 9.68 8.17 -0.82
C ASN A 252 8.84 6.93 -0.52
N MET A 253 9.16 5.84 -1.23
CA MET A 253 8.54 4.54 -1.04
C MET A 253 9.51 3.44 -1.49
N TYR A 254 9.23 2.21 -1.11
CA TYR A 254 9.82 1.03 -1.72
C TYR A 254 8.71 0.13 -2.24
N THR A 255 9.02 -0.69 -3.24
CA THR A 255 8.18 -1.80 -3.66
C THR A 255 8.97 -3.10 -3.56
N TYR A 256 8.31 -4.12 -3.01
CA TYR A 256 8.92 -5.39 -2.67
C TYR A 256 8.08 -6.55 -3.21
N LYS A 257 8.70 -7.50 -3.88
CA LYS A 257 8.04 -8.75 -4.30
C LYS A 257 8.64 -9.93 -3.55
N PRO A 258 7.95 -10.49 -2.54
CA PRO A 258 8.38 -11.74 -1.92
C PRO A 258 8.46 -12.88 -2.94
N LEU A 259 9.30 -13.87 -2.67
CA LEU A 259 9.40 -15.05 -3.51
C LEU A 259 8.06 -15.79 -3.54
N GLY A 260 7.51 -16.02 -4.73
CA GLY A 260 6.21 -16.70 -4.89
C GLY A 260 4.97 -15.86 -4.54
N ASP A 261 5.12 -14.57 -4.21
CA ASP A 261 4.00 -13.67 -3.89
C ASP A 261 3.97 -12.45 -4.85
N THR A 262 2.99 -11.60 -4.61
CA THR A 262 2.66 -10.35 -5.28
C THR A 262 3.44 -9.16 -4.71
N TRP A 263 3.57 -8.11 -5.53
CA TRP A 263 4.23 -6.87 -5.10
C TRP A 263 3.48 -6.18 -3.96
N LYS A 264 4.24 -5.74 -2.96
CA LYS A 264 3.83 -4.92 -1.83
C LYS A 264 4.47 -3.53 -1.94
N MET A 265 3.85 -2.55 -1.31
CA MET A 265 4.41 -1.23 -1.05
C MET A 265 4.89 -1.14 0.40
N LEU A 266 5.99 -0.42 0.58
CA LEU A 266 6.60 -0.10 1.86
C LEU A 266 6.77 1.41 1.95
N ILE A 267 6.30 2.00 3.05
CA ILE A 267 6.42 3.43 3.33
C ILE A 267 7.86 3.74 3.73
N TRP A 268 8.40 4.86 3.24
CA TRP A 268 9.69 5.41 3.62
C TRP A 268 9.62 6.93 3.57
N ASP A 269 10.33 7.65 4.44
CA ASP A 269 10.47 9.12 4.33
C ASP A 269 9.12 9.85 4.26
N ILE A 270 8.35 9.69 5.35
CA ILE A 270 6.99 10.24 5.51
C ILE A 270 7.01 11.45 6.46
N ASP A 271 8.10 12.21 6.39
CA ASP A 271 8.46 13.33 7.26
C ASP A 271 7.75 14.66 6.90
N PHE A 272 7.04 14.68 5.76
CA PHE A 272 6.09 15.74 5.37
C PHE A 272 4.74 15.63 6.10
N ALA A 273 4.53 14.53 6.83
CA ALA A 273 3.29 14.23 7.54
C ALA A 273 2.81 15.39 8.41
N PHE A 274 1.53 15.71 8.30
CA PHE A 274 0.79 16.71 9.08
C PHE A 274 1.26 18.16 8.90
N ALA A 275 2.11 18.43 7.90
CA ALA A 275 2.72 19.74 7.70
C ALA A 275 2.71 20.24 6.26
N ALA A 276 2.89 19.36 5.27
CA ALA A 276 3.05 19.79 3.87
C ALA A 276 1.73 20.08 3.15
N GLN A 277 0.64 19.44 3.58
CA GLN A 277 -0.68 19.58 2.97
C GLN A 277 -1.73 19.89 4.02
N GLU A 278 -2.76 20.63 3.64
CA GLU A 278 -3.90 20.92 4.51
C GLU A 278 -4.72 19.66 4.84
N PRO A 279 -5.41 19.59 5.99
CA PRO A 279 -6.21 18.42 6.40
C PRO A 279 -7.45 18.18 5.52
N PHE A 280 -7.76 19.09 4.60
CA PHE A 280 -8.83 18.98 3.63
C PHE A 280 -8.33 18.86 2.17
N SER A 281 -7.03 18.65 1.96
CA SER A 281 -6.48 18.35 0.63
C SER A 281 -7.08 17.06 0.05
N ASP A 282 -7.19 16.99 -1.27
CA ASP A 282 -7.78 15.85 -1.98
C ASP A 282 -7.01 14.55 -1.69
N VAL A 283 -7.74 13.52 -1.24
CA VAL A 283 -7.21 12.20 -0.88
C VAL A 283 -7.20 11.21 -2.05
N PHE A 284 -7.60 11.65 -3.24
CA PHE A 284 -7.55 10.86 -4.48
C PHE A 284 -6.50 11.38 -5.48
N ALA A 285 -5.90 12.53 -5.19
CA ALA A 285 -5.01 13.22 -6.13
C ALA A 285 -3.74 12.41 -6.43
N GLY A 286 -3.45 12.19 -7.71
CA GLY A 286 -2.23 11.50 -8.14
C GLY A 286 -2.35 9.96 -8.21
N ILE A 287 -3.40 9.35 -7.65
CA ILE A 287 -3.58 7.90 -7.74
C ILE A 287 -4.09 7.53 -9.14
N GLY A 288 -3.29 6.74 -9.87
CA GLY A 288 -3.64 6.25 -11.20
C GLY A 288 -2.70 5.16 -11.71
N ARG A 289 -2.86 4.77 -12.98
CA ARG A 289 -2.07 3.69 -13.62
C ARG A 289 -0.56 3.93 -13.61
N SER A 290 -0.13 5.19 -13.63
CA SER A 290 1.28 5.56 -13.43
C SER A 290 1.84 5.09 -12.08
N ASN A 291 0.96 4.75 -11.16
CA ASN A 291 1.23 4.24 -9.82
C ASN A 291 0.56 2.87 -9.62
N GLY A 292 0.29 2.13 -10.71
CA GLY A 292 -0.17 0.74 -10.68
C GLY A 292 -1.69 0.54 -10.59
N ILE A 293 -2.41 1.35 -9.83
CA ILE A 293 -3.86 1.16 -9.61
C ILE A 293 -4.68 2.28 -10.26
N ASP A 294 -5.65 1.91 -11.09
CA ASP A 294 -6.63 2.83 -11.67
C ASP A 294 -7.90 2.91 -10.82
N LEU A 295 -8.10 4.03 -10.11
CA LEU A 295 -9.33 4.28 -9.32
C LEU A 295 -10.56 4.63 -10.17
N ALA A 296 -10.48 4.56 -11.51
CA ALA A 296 -11.65 4.48 -12.36
C ALA A 296 -12.30 3.08 -12.34
N GLU A 297 -11.57 2.01 -11.95
CA GLU A 297 -12.16 0.69 -11.71
C GLU A 297 -13.08 0.75 -10.47
N PRO A 298 -14.40 0.50 -10.61
CA PRO A 298 -15.34 0.68 -9.52
C PRO A 298 -15.03 -0.14 -8.27
N ALA A 299 -14.52 -1.37 -8.43
CA ALA A 299 -14.14 -2.22 -7.31
C ALA A 299 -13.01 -1.62 -6.47
N TYR A 300 -11.97 -1.06 -7.12
CA TYR A 300 -10.85 -0.43 -6.43
C TYR A 300 -11.22 0.92 -5.84
N ARG A 301 -12.06 1.71 -6.53
CA ARG A 301 -12.61 2.94 -5.97
C ARG A 301 -13.44 2.66 -4.72
N ARG A 302 -14.29 1.63 -4.75
CA ARG A 302 -15.04 1.17 -3.57
C ARG A 302 -14.11 0.76 -2.45
N ARG A 303 -13.08 -0.03 -2.75
CA ARG A 303 -12.12 -0.49 -1.74
C ARG A 303 -11.34 0.65 -1.11
N TYR A 304 -10.98 1.67 -1.88
CA TYR A 304 -10.32 2.85 -1.33
C TYR A 304 -11.24 3.65 -0.40
N TRP A 305 -12.52 3.86 -0.76
CA TRP A 305 -13.50 4.48 0.14
C TRP A 305 -13.67 3.70 1.45
N GLN A 306 -13.69 2.38 1.35
CA GLN A 306 -13.73 1.47 2.49
C GLN A 306 -12.52 1.65 3.43
N ILE A 307 -11.32 1.75 2.88
CA ILE A 307 -10.08 2.00 3.64
C ILE A 307 -10.13 3.38 4.32
N LEU A 308 -10.59 4.41 3.61
CA LEU A 308 -10.75 5.76 4.18
C LEU A 308 -11.77 5.76 5.33
N GLN A 309 -12.85 4.98 5.22
CA GLN A 309 -13.83 4.80 6.29
C GLN A 309 -13.21 4.08 7.50
N ASP A 310 -12.42 3.03 7.27
CA ASP A 310 -11.75 2.27 8.32
C ASP A 310 -10.77 3.17 9.10
N LEU A 311 -9.98 3.99 8.40
CA LEU A 311 -9.10 4.99 8.99
C LEU A 311 -9.87 6.04 9.81
N ALA A 312 -10.94 6.61 9.25
CA ALA A 312 -11.74 7.63 9.91
C ALA A 312 -12.46 7.12 11.16
N ASN A 313 -12.94 5.87 11.15
CA ASN A 313 -13.66 5.28 12.28
C ASN A 313 -12.74 4.63 13.32
N GLY A 314 -11.55 4.19 12.91
CA GLY A 314 -10.52 3.64 13.78
C GLY A 314 -9.47 4.70 14.14
N PRO A 315 -8.25 4.59 13.62
CA PRO A 315 -7.07 5.23 14.20
C PRO A 315 -7.06 6.76 14.12
N LEU A 316 -7.85 7.39 13.24
CA LEU A 316 -8.00 8.86 13.24
C LEU A 316 -8.91 9.37 14.35
N ASN A 317 -9.60 8.49 15.08
CA ASN A 317 -10.41 8.88 16.23
C ASN A 317 -9.50 9.39 17.36
N GLY A 318 -9.77 10.59 17.87
CA GLY A 318 -9.00 11.19 18.96
C GLY A 318 -8.98 10.37 20.24
N LEU A 319 -9.97 9.49 20.47
CA LEU A 319 -9.96 8.55 21.61
C LEU A 319 -8.88 7.47 21.47
N GLN A 320 -8.44 7.16 20.26
CA GLN A 320 -7.36 6.20 19.99
C GLN A 320 -6.00 6.90 19.83
N LEU A 321 -5.94 7.94 18.99
CA LEU A 321 -4.69 8.63 18.68
C LEU A 321 -4.15 9.49 19.83
N ASN A 322 -5.01 10.29 20.48
CA ASN A 322 -4.52 11.30 21.44
C ASN A 322 -3.77 10.69 22.62
N PRO A 323 -4.24 9.58 23.24
CA PRO A 323 -3.49 8.94 24.33
C PRO A 323 -2.08 8.50 23.93
N TRP A 324 -1.88 8.04 22.68
CA TRP A 324 -0.59 7.61 22.18
C TRP A 324 0.38 8.80 22.03
N LEU A 325 -0.08 9.91 21.45
CA LEU A 325 0.68 11.16 21.35
C LEU A 325 1.00 11.75 22.74
N ASP A 326 0.04 11.75 23.65
CA ASP A 326 0.21 12.28 25.00
C ASP A 326 1.22 11.48 25.81
N ALA A 327 1.25 10.15 25.64
CA ALA A 327 2.22 9.29 26.30
C ALA A 327 3.64 9.58 25.82
N LYS A 328 3.86 9.73 24.51
CA LYS A 328 5.17 10.09 23.94
C LYS A 328 5.61 11.48 24.39
N TYR A 329 4.75 12.48 24.28
CA TYR A 329 5.03 13.83 24.76
C TYR A 329 5.41 13.83 26.25
N SER A 330 4.62 13.16 27.09
CA SER A 330 4.90 13.08 28.54
C SER A 330 6.23 12.39 28.83
N ALA A 331 6.57 11.32 28.09
CA ALA A 331 7.87 10.66 28.21
C ALA A 331 9.04 11.59 27.84
N MET A 332 8.91 12.39 26.79
CA MET A 332 9.93 13.36 26.38
C MET A 332 10.11 14.46 27.44
N ILE A 333 9.01 15.03 27.97
CA ILE A 333 9.06 16.02 29.04
C ILE A 333 9.68 15.44 30.32
N ALA A 334 9.30 14.22 30.71
CA ALA A 334 9.88 13.54 31.87
C ALA A 334 11.39 13.30 31.73
N ASN A 335 11.90 13.19 30.50
CA ASN A 335 13.32 13.08 30.18
C ASN A 335 14.01 14.45 29.97
N GLY A 336 13.35 15.55 30.38
CA GLY A 336 13.92 16.90 30.35
C GLY A 336 14.07 17.48 28.94
N ARG A 337 13.31 16.98 27.96
CA ARG A 337 13.35 17.49 26.57
C ARG A 337 12.48 18.72 26.42
N SER A 338 12.94 19.66 25.58
CA SER A 338 12.19 20.85 25.19
C SER A 338 11.54 20.64 23.82
N VAL A 339 10.36 20.02 23.80
CA VAL A 339 9.57 19.77 22.58
C VAL A 339 8.21 20.44 22.65
N GLU A 340 7.62 20.73 21.49
CA GLU A 340 6.28 21.30 21.42
C GLU A 340 5.21 20.26 21.76
N ASN A 341 4.10 20.72 22.36
CA ASN A 341 2.94 19.88 22.58
C ASN A 341 2.35 19.42 21.22
N PRO A 342 1.97 18.15 21.05
CA PRO A 342 1.51 17.60 19.77
C PRO A 342 0.09 18.05 19.36
N ILE A 343 -0.41 19.17 19.90
CA ILE A 343 -1.76 19.68 19.61
C ILE A 343 -1.98 19.97 18.12
N SER A 344 -0.93 20.36 17.39
CA SER A 344 -0.98 20.58 15.94
C SER A 344 -1.35 19.30 15.18
N ILE A 345 -0.74 18.17 15.53
CA ILE A 345 -1.05 16.84 14.95
C ILE A 345 -2.49 16.43 15.30
N LYS A 346 -2.90 16.60 16.56
CA LYS A 346 -4.27 16.25 17.00
C LYS A 346 -5.35 17.06 16.26
N ASN A 347 -5.13 18.35 16.11
CA ASN A 347 -6.04 19.23 15.39
C ASN A 347 -6.13 18.85 13.91
N TYR A 348 -4.98 18.61 13.28
CA TYR A 348 -4.91 18.14 11.90
C TYR A 348 -5.74 16.87 11.71
N VAL A 349 -5.49 15.84 12.53
CA VAL A 349 -6.16 14.53 12.39
C VAL A 349 -7.66 14.65 12.65
N SER A 350 -8.07 15.45 13.64
CA SER A 350 -9.50 15.70 13.91
C SER A 350 -10.21 16.36 12.71
N GLN A 351 -9.57 17.35 12.08
CA GLN A 351 -10.09 18.02 10.88
C GLN A 351 -10.11 17.07 9.68
N ARG A 352 -9.03 16.32 9.45
CA ARG A 352 -8.93 15.31 8.38
C ARG A 352 -10.01 14.23 8.53
N ARG A 353 -10.22 13.72 9.74
CA ARG A 353 -11.29 12.76 10.03
C ARG A 353 -12.67 13.32 9.69
N THR A 354 -12.95 14.55 10.11
CA THR A 354 -14.22 15.22 9.80
C THR A 354 -14.42 15.39 8.30
N TYR A 355 -13.37 15.80 7.59
CA TYR A 355 -13.36 15.91 6.13
C TYR A 355 -13.66 14.58 5.44
N LEU A 356 -13.02 13.48 5.86
CA LEU A 356 -13.26 12.15 5.30
C LEU A 356 -14.70 11.68 5.51
N LEU A 357 -15.25 11.85 6.71
CA LEU A 357 -16.63 11.46 7.00
C LEU A 357 -17.64 12.23 6.13
N ASN A 358 -17.41 13.53 5.93
CA ASN A 358 -18.23 14.37 5.05
C ASN A 358 -18.10 13.95 3.57
N LEU A 359 -16.88 13.62 3.12
CA LEU A 359 -16.66 13.11 1.77
C LEU A 359 -17.42 11.80 1.54
N ILE A 360 -17.33 10.86 2.48
CA ILE A 360 -18.00 9.55 2.41
C ILE A 360 -19.52 9.74 2.32
N SER A 361 -20.11 10.54 3.24
CA SER A 361 -21.56 10.77 3.26
C SER A 361 -22.07 11.45 1.99
N THR A 362 -21.23 12.26 1.34
CA THR A 362 -21.62 13.03 0.14
C THR A 362 -21.43 12.23 -1.14
N ASN A 363 -20.34 11.49 -1.27
CA ASN A 363 -19.93 10.89 -2.56
C ASN A 363 -20.36 9.44 -2.73
N VAL A 364 -20.57 8.70 -1.64
CA VAL A 364 -20.98 7.29 -1.69
C VAL A 364 -22.17 6.97 -0.76
N PRO A 365 -23.22 7.82 -0.69
CA PRO A 365 -24.41 7.47 0.06
C PRO A 365 -25.12 6.31 -0.63
N ALA A 366 -25.41 5.24 0.12
CA ALA A 366 -26.23 4.16 -0.38
C ALA A 366 -26.98 3.46 0.75
N THR A 367 -28.16 2.94 0.42
CA THR A 367 -28.87 1.97 1.23
C THR A 367 -28.72 0.59 0.59
N PHE A 368 -28.80 -0.46 1.39
CA PHE A 368 -28.75 -1.81 0.87
C PHE A 368 -30.10 -2.17 0.26
N ALA A 369 -30.12 -2.56 -1.02
CA ALA A 369 -31.36 -2.93 -1.71
C ALA A 369 -31.08 -3.84 -2.91
N ILE A 370 -32.08 -4.65 -3.26
CA ILE A 370 -32.16 -5.29 -4.58
C ILE A 370 -32.88 -4.32 -5.51
N THR A 371 -32.25 -3.95 -6.62
CA THR A 371 -32.80 -3.00 -7.59
C THR A 371 -33.45 -3.70 -8.79
N LEU A 372 -33.13 -4.98 -9.02
CA LEU A 372 -33.80 -5.80 -10.03
C LEU A 372 -35.31 -5.80 -9.77
N ASN A 373 -36.11 -5.46 -10.79
CA ASN A 373 -37.57 -5.35 -10.72
C ASN A 373 -38.07 -4.49 -9.53
N ASN A 374 -37.33 -3.44 -9.17
CA ASN A 374 -37.59 -2.60 -8.01
C ASN A 374 -37.69 -3.38 -6.67
N GLY A 375 -36.96 -4.51 -6.58
CA GLY A 375 -36.99 -5.40 -5.42
C GLY A 375 -38.23 -6.29 -5.34
N ASN A 376 -39.18 -6.17 -6.28
CA ASN A 376 -40.40 -6.97 -6.27
C ASN A 376 -40.17 -8.32 -6.93
N GLY A 377 -40.88 -9.34 -6.44
CA GLY A 377 -40.87 -10.65 -7.08
C GLY A 377 -41.45 -10.64 -8.49
N PHE A 378 -41.04 -11.60 -9.31
CA PHE A 378 -41.52 -11.76 -10.69
C PHE A 378 -41.38 -13.21 -11.18
N SER A 379 -41.89 -13.48 -12.39
CA SER A 379 -41.70 -14.76 -13.08
C SER A 379 -40.84 -14.58 -14.33
N THR A 380 -40.00 -15.57 -14.64
CA THR A 380 -39.15 -15.54 -15.84
C THR A 380 -38.96 -16.94 -16.43
N GLY A 381 -38.81 -17.00 -17.76
CA GLY A 381 -38.40 -18.22 -18.47
C GLY A 381 -36.88 -18.36 -18.59
N GLN A 382 -36.09 -17.40 -18.08
CA GLN A 382 -34.63 -17.46 -18.08
C GLN A 382 -34.13 -18.08 -16.77
N SER A 383 -33.27 -19.10 -16.88
CA SER A 383 -32.65 -19.78 -15.75
C SER A 383 -31.50 -18.99 -15.14
N LEU A 384 -30.82 -18.13 -15.90
CA LEU A 384 -29.75 -17.27 -15.43
C LEU A 384 -30.25 -15.83 -15.43
N ILE A 385 -30.18 -15.18 -14.26
CA ILE A 385 -30.56 -13.77 -14.11
C ILE A 385 -29.38 -12.92 -13.69
N ASN A 386 -29.39 -11.66 -14.12
CA ASN A 386 -28.51 -10.63 -13.60
C ASN A 386 -29.20 -9.93 -12.41
N LEU A 387 -28.93 -10.42 -11.20
CA LEU A 387 -29.38 -9.78 -9.97
C LEU A 387 -28.60 -8.49 -9.75
N THR A 388 -29.29 -7.37 -9.58
CA THR A 388 -28.65 -6.06 -9.35
C THR A 388 -29.10 -5.47 -8.03
N GLY A 389 -28.23 -4.67 -7.42
CA GLY A 389 -28.54 -3.99 -6.17
C GLY A 389 -27.61 -2.84 -5.85
N THR A 390 -27.89 -2.23 -4.70
CA THR A 390 -27.05 -1.20 -4.08
C THR A 390 -26.58 -1.68 -2.71
N ALA A 391 -25.43 -1.20 -2.26
CA ALA A 391 -24.91 -1.49 -0.93
C ALA A 391 -24.02 -0.35 -0.41
N PRO A 392 -24.17 0.03 0.88
CA PRO A 392 -23.30 0.99 1.52
C PRO A 392 -21.87 0.44 1.61
N ILE A 393 -20.85 1.31 1.66
CA ILE A 393 -19.44 0.88 1.56
C ILE A 393 -19.00 -0.01 2.73
N GLU A 394 -19.70 0.03 3.86
CA GLU A 394 -19.56 -0.85 5.02
C GLU A 394 -19.65 -2.34 4.65
N VAL A 395 -20.44 -2.68 3.62
CA VAL A 395 -20.56 -4.06 3.12
C VAL A 395 -19.29 -4.48 2.37
N ARG A 396 -18.61 -5.49 2.89
CA ARG A 396 -17.40 -6.13 2.32
C ARG A 396 -17.74 -7.40 1.55
N THR A 397 -18.71 -8.17 2.04
CA THR A 397 -19.13 -9.44 1.41
C THR A 397 -20.64 -9.44 1.24
N ILE A 398 -21.10 -9.89 0.07
CA ILE A 398 -22.52 -10.15 -0.19
C ILE A 398 -22.73 -11.65 -0.17
N THR A 399 -23.72 -12.12 0.57
CA THR A 399 -24.15 -13.52 0.56
C THR A 399 -25.52 -13.66 -0.07
N ILE A 400 -25.73 -14.72 -0.84
CA ILE A 400 -27.04 -15.14 -1.35
C ILE A 400 -27.36 -16.49 -0.71
N ASN A 401 -28.49 -16.57 0.00
CA ASN A 401 -28.93 -17.76 0.75
C ASN A 401 -27.85 -18.31 1.70
N GLY A 402 -27.09 -17.42 2.35
CA GLY A 402 -26.03 -17.77 3.30
C GLY A 402 -24.67 -18.11 2.68
N VAL A 403 -24.54 -18.14 1.36
CA VAL A 403 -23.27 -18.42 0.66
C VAL A 403 -22.65 -17.11 0.14
N ALA A 404 -21.35 -16.90 0.40
CA ALA A 404 -20.63 -15.75 -0.14
C ALA A 404 -20.63 -15.79 -1.67
N PHE A 405 -21.11 -14.72 -2.30
CA PHE A 405 -21.34 -14.69 -3.74
C PHE A 405 -20.40 -13.68 -4.40
N PRO A 406 -19.70 -14.05 -5.50
CA PRO A 406 -18.89 -13.09 -6.24
C PRO A 406 -19.79 -12.06 -6.93
N VAL A 407 -19.52 -10.78 -6.67
CA VAL A 407 -20.26 -9.66 -7.27
C VAL A 407 -19.35 -8.80 -8.13
N THR A 408 -19.93 -8.18 -9.16
CA THR A 408 -19.28 -7.13 -9.94
C THR A 408 -19.78 -5.77 -9.46
N TRP A 409 -18.87 -4.94 -8.96
CA TRP A 409 -19.19 -3.54 -8.66
C TRP A 409 -19.20 -2.73 -9.96
N THR A 410 -20.30 -2.06 -10.25
CA THR A 410 -20.45 -1.18 -11.43
C THR A 410 -20.29 0.30 -11.09
N SER A 411 -20.36 0.62 -9.79
CA SER A 411 -19.94 1.88 -9.18
C SER A 411 -19.48 1.59 -7.75
N PRO A 412 -19.00 2.58 -6.99
CA PRO A 412 -18.68 2.38 -5.58
C PRO A 412 -19.83 1.85 -4.72
N THR A 413 -21.09 1.94 -5.15
CA THR A 413 -22.27 1.54 -4.35
C THR A 413 -23.24 0.61 -5.08
N THR A 414 -23.05 0.33 -6.36
CA THR A 414 -23.93 -0.54 -7.15
C THR A 414 -23.22 -1.83 -7.55
N TRP A 415 -23.92 -2.95 -7.45
CA TRP A 415 -23.40 -4.28 -7.73
C TRP A 415 -24.33 -5.08 -8.64
N SER A 416 -23.75 -6.08 -9.31
CA SER A 416 -24.48 -7.12 -10.02
C SER A 416 -23.90 -8.51 -9.75
N ALA A 417 -24.76 -9.53 -9.85
CA ALA A 417 -24.43 -10.93 -9.67
C ALA A 417 -25.20 -11.79 -10.69
N GLN A 418 -24.54 -12.78 -11.28
CA GLN A 418 -25.18 -13.75 -12.15
C GLN A 418 -25.69 -14.91 -11.29
N VAL A 419 -27.00 -15.11 -11.20
CA VAL A 419 -27.62 -16.11 -10.31
C VAL A 419 -28.42 -17.11 -11.13
N ALA A 420 -28.10 -18.40 -10.99
CA ALA A 420 -28.88 -19.48 -11.57
C ALA A 420 -30.11 -19.78 -10.71
N LEU A 421 -31.26 -19.97 -11.36
CA LEU A 421 -32.55 -20.27 -10.75
C LEU A 421 -32.88 -21.75 -10.91
N SER A 422 -33.40 -22.35 -9.85
CA SER A 422 -33.98 -23.69 -9.87
C SER A 422 -35.44 -23.65 -10.33
N ALA A 423 -36.00 -24.80 -10.72
CA ALA A 423 -37.41 -24.93 -11.10
C ALA A 423 -38.36 -24.38 -10.02
N GLY A 424 -39.33 -23.56 -10.42
CA GLY A 424 -40.33 -22.97 -9.51
C GLY A 424 -39.83 -21.74 -8.77
N THR A 425 -40.35 -21.52 -7.55
CA THR A 425 -40.09 -20.31 -6.76
C THR A 425 -38.72 -20.37 -6.06
N ASN A 426 -37.85 -19.42 -6.41
CA ASN A 426 -36.56 -19.18 -5.77
C ASN A 426 -36.70 -17.97 -4.84
N ALA A 427 -36.63 -18.18 -3.52
CA ALA A 427 -36.57 -17.09 -2.55
C ALA A 427 -35.11 -16.71 -2.29
N LEU A 428 -34.62 -15.67 -2.96
CA LEU A 428 -33.23 -15.23 -2.82
C LEU A 428 -33.12 -14.27 -1.63
N LEU A 429 -32.52 -14.73 -0.53
CA LEU A 429 -32.14 -13.91 0.61
C LEU A 429 -30.73 -13.34 0.36
N VAL A 430 -30.63 -12.03 0.20
CA VAL A 430 -29.38 -11.32 -0.03
C VAL A 430 -29.00 -10.54 1.23
N GLN A 431 -27.78 -10.73 1.72
CA GLN A 431 -27.30 -10.08 2.93
C GLN A 431 -25.91 -9.46 2.72
N GLY A 432 -25.66 -8.34 3.39
CA GLY A 432 -24.37 -7.65 3.40
C GLY A 432 -23.64 -7.81 4.72
N TRP A 433 -22.37 -8.20 4.64
CA TRP A 433 -21.48 -8.45 5.78
C TRP A 433 -20.30 -7.48 5.78
N GLY A 434 -19.90 -7.03 6.97
CA GLY A 434 -18.78 -6.12 7.20
C GLY A 434 -17.41 -6.82 7.26
N SER A 435 -16.37 -6.06 7.61
CA SER A 435 -14.97 -6.53 7.63
C SER A 435 -14.67 -7.58 8.72
N ALA A 436 -15.43 -7.61 9.81
CA ALA A 436 -15.28 -8.58 10.89
C ALA A 436 -16.27 -9.76 10.77
N SER A 437 -16.77 -10.04 9.57
CA SER A 437 -17.87 -11.00 9.33
C SER A 437 -19.12 -10.72 10.18
N ASN A 438 -19.32 -9.46 10.57
CA ASN A 438 -20.51 -9.01 11.27
C ASN A 438 -21.57 -8.58 10.25
N ALA A 439 -22.84 -8.90 10.50
CA ALA A 439 -23.92 -8.43 9.64
C ALA A 439 -24.00 -6.89 9.69
N VAL A 440 -24.09 -6.24 8.52
CA VAL A 440 -24.28 -4.79 8.46
C VAL A 440 -25.75 -4.49 8.74
N ALA A 441 -26.02 -3.60 9.69
CA ALA A 441 -27.38 -3.23 10.07
C ALA A 441 -28.17 -2.73 8.85
N GLY A 442 -29.37 -3.29 8.63
CA GLY A 442 -30.21 -2.96 7.47
C GLY A 442 -29.73 -3.54 6.13
N ALA A 443 -28.62 -4.28 6.08
CA ALA A 443 -28.13 -4.91 4.87
C ALA A 443 -28.73 -6.30 4.64
N THR A 444 -30.05 -6.36 4.48
CA THR A 444 -30.79 -7.59 4.17
C THR A 444 -31.95 -7.29 3.24
N ALA A 445 -32.10 -8.08 2.18
CA ALA A 445 -33.19 -7.97 1.23
C ALA A 445 -33.60 -9.37 0.75
N THR A 446 -34.85 -9.53 0.30
CA THR A 446 -35.35 -10.80 -0.23
C THR A 446 -36.15 -10.54 -1.49
N ILE A 447 -35.94 -11.36 -2.52
CA ILE A 447 -36.72 -11.32 -3.77
C ILE A 447 -37.19 -12.74 -4.14
N PRO A 448 -38.50 -12.99 -4.23
CA PRO A 448 -39.02 -14.26 -4.74
C PRO A 448 -39.08 -14.22 -6.27
N ILE A 449 -38.43 -15.17 -6.94
CA ILE A 449 -38.39 -15.25 -8.40
C ILE A 449 -38.88 -16.63 -8.84
N ASN A 450 -39.96 -16.67 -9.60
CA ASN A 450 -40.52 -17.91 -10.10
C ASN A 450 -39.97 -18.24 -11.49
N TYR A 451 -39.16 -19.28 -11.59
CA TYR A 451 -38.66 -19.78 -12.87
C TYR A 451 -39.70 -20.71 -13.51
N THR A 452 -40.20 -20.31 -14.67
CA THR A 452 -41.26 -21.00 -15.43
C THR A 452 -40.74 -21.73 -16.67
N GLY A 453 -39.42 -21.76 -16.86
CA GLY A 453 -38.80 -22.45 -17.99
C GLY A 453 -38.74 -23.96 -17.79
N VAL A 454 -38.15 -24.66 -18.76
CA VAL A 454 -37.98 -26.12 -18.70
C VAL A 454 -36.96 -26.46 -17.63
N ALA A 455 -37.35 -27.31 -16.67
CA ALA A 455 -36.43 -27.84 -15.68
C ALA A 455 -35.58 -28.94 -16.30
N GLU A 456 -34.31 -28.63 -16.60
CA GLU A 456 -33.31 -29.63 -16.96
C GLU A 456 -32.50 -30.04 -15.72
N LEU A 457 -32.06 -31.30 -15.66
CA LEU A 457 -31.25 -31.78 -14.54
C LEU A 457 -29.76 -31.55 -14.85
N PRO A 458 -28.97 -31.04 -13.89
CA PRO A 458 -27.54 -30.79 -14.13
C PRO A 458 -26.79 -32.06 -14.53
N GLN A 459 -27.14 -33.22 -13.97
CA GLN A 459 -26.52 -34.52 -14.29
C GLN A 459 -26.70 -34.96 -15.76
N ASP A 460 -27.70 -34.42 -16.46
CA ASP A 460 -27.96 -34.73 -17.87
C ASP A 460 -27.26 -33.74 -18.81
N LYS A 461 -26.73 -32.62 -18.27
CA LYS A 461 -26.27 -31.48 -19.06
C LYS A 461 -24.83 -31.06 -18.79
N LEU A 462 -24.34 -31.28 -17.57
CA LEU A 462 -22.96 -31.02 -17.20
C LEU A 462 -22.09 -32.21 -17.57
N VAL A 463 -21.06 -31.95 -18.36
CA VAL A 463 -20.10 -32.97 -18.80
C VAL A 463 -18.69 -32.51 -18.49
N LEU A 464 -17.79 -33.46 -18.22
CA LEU A 464 -16.36 -33.20 -18.28
C LEU A 464 -15.99 -33.14 -19.77
N HIS A 465 -15.58 -31.97 -20.24
CA HIS A 465 -15.30 -31.74 -21.65
C HIS A 465 -13.82 -31.92 -21.98
N GLU A 466 -12.94 -31.42 -21.11
CA GLU A 466 -11.49 -31.53 -21.27
C GLU A 466 -10.79 -31.77 -19.93
N ILE A 467 -9.68 -32.50 -19.96
CA ILE A 467 -8.77 -32.67 -18.81
C ILE A 467 -7.33 -32.41 -19.30
N MET A 468 -6.74 -31.32 -18.83
CA MET A 468 -5.33 -31.00 -19.05
C MET A 468 -4.50 -31.51 -17.87
N TYR A 469 -4.15 -32.80 -17.88
CA TYR A 469 -3.43 -33.42 -16.77
C TYR A 469 -1.91 -33.18 -16.79
N HIS A 470 -1.35 -32.72 -17.91
CA HIS A 470 0.10 -32.52 -18.08
C HIS A 470 0.41 -31.26 -18.91
N PRO A 471 0.17 -30.06 -18.34
CA PRO A 471 0.46 -28.81 -19.01
C PRO A 471 1.97 -28.56 -19.15
N ALA A 472 2.36 -27.80 -20.18
CA ALA A 472 3.74 -27.35 -20.35
C ALA A 472 4.15 -26.27 -19.34
N LEU A 473 3.18 -25.53 -18.80
CA LEU A 473 3.38 -24.56 -17.72
C LEU A 473 3.01 -25.23 -16.39
N PRO A 474 3.85 -25.13 -15.34
CA PRO A 474 3.47 -25.53 -13.99
C PRO A 474 2.15 -24.89 -13.57
N ASP A 475 1.35 -25.64 -12.79
CA ASP A 475 0.05 -25.22 -12.23
C ASP A 475 -1.02 -24.80 -13.26
N ALA A 476 -0.83 -25.13 -14.54
CA ALA A 476 -1.83 -24.89 -15.59
C ALA A 476 -2.71 -26.11 -15.89
N SER A 477 -2.75 -27.10 -14.99
CA SER A 477 -3.63 -28.26 -15.14
C SER A 477 -5.06 -27.86 -14.83
N PHE A 478 -6.02 -28.35 -15.59
CA PHE A 478 -7.43 -28.04 -15.37
C PHE A 478 -8.33 -29.21 -15.75
N ILE A 479 -9.52 -29.21 -15.16
CA ILE A 479 -10.66 -30.00 -15.61
C ILE A 479 -11.70 -28.99 -16.08
N GLU A 480 -12.11 -29.09 -17.33
CA GLU A 480 -13.17 -28.26 -17.88
C GLU A 480 -14.53 -28.95 -17.70
N ILE A 481 -15.42 -28.26 -17.01
CA ILE A 481 -16.83 -28.63 -16.91
C ILE A 481 -17.59 -27.80 -17.94
N PHE A 482 -18.23 -28.48 -18.89
CA PHE A 482 -19.05 -27.85 -19.92
C PHE A 482 -20.54 -28.08 -19.64
N ASN A 483 -21.31 -27.00 -19.75
CA ASN A 483 -22.76 -27.07 -19.71
C ASN A 483 -23.32 -27.20 -21.13
N THR A 484 -23.81 -28.38 -21.49
CA THR A 484 -24.43 -28.66 -22.80
C THR A 484 -25.85 -28.08 -22.93
N SER A 485 -26.43 -27.55 -21.84
CA SER A 485 -27.73 -26.88 -21.92
C SER A 485 -27.64 -25.57 -22.67
N SER A 486 -28.57 -25.36 -23.62
CA SER A 486 -28.79 -24.06 -24.25
C SER A 486 -29.74 -23.15 -23.46
N ASN A 487 -30.39 -23.67 -22.41
CA ASN A 487 -31.52 -23.02 -21.74
C ASN A 487 -31.31 -22.81 -20.23
N ASN A 488 -30.50 -23.64 -19.60
CA ASN A 488 -30.36 -23.77 -18.15
C ASN A 488 -28.93 -23.50 -17.70
N ALA A 489 -28.75 -22.53 -16.81
CA ALA A 489 -27.55 -22.42 -15.99
C ALA A 489 -27.76 -23.20 -14.68
N PHE A 490 -26.67 -23.69 -14.09
CA PHE A 490 -26.70 -24.49 -12.87
C PHE A 490 -25.79 -23.87 -11.81
N ASP A 491 -26.31 -23.76 -10.59
CA ASP A 491 -25.49 -23.40 -9.42
C ASP A 491 -24.72 -24.64 -8.94
N LEU A 492 -23.40 -24.57 -9.05
CA LEU A 492 -22.49 -25.62 -8.59
C LEU A 492 -21.97 -25.39 -7.16
N SER A 493 -22.48 -24.38 -6.46
CA SER A 493 -22.11 -24.12 -5.07
C SER A 493 -22.39 -25.35 -4.20
N GLY A 494 -21.37 -25.83 -3.50
CA GLY A 494 -21.44 -27.04 -2.68
C GLY A 494 -21.32 -28.37 -3.44
N TRP A 495 -21.19 -28.36 -4.76
CA TRP A 495 -20.86 -29.56 -5.55
C TRP A 495 -19.39 -29.93 -5.36
N ARG A 496 -19.08 -31.23 -5.50
CA ARG A 496 -17.72 -31.76 -5.45
C ARG A 496 -17.48 -32.68 -6.64
N LEU A 497 -16.29 -32.56 -7.23
CA LEU A 497 -15.77 -33.51 -8.21
C LEU A 497 -14.82 -34.47 -7.49
N ASN A 498 -15.22 -35.73 -7.34
CA ASN A 498 -14.39 -36.71 -6.65
C ASN A 498 -13.17 -37.09 -7.49
N GLY A 499 -11.97 -37.15 -6.88
CA GLY A 499 -10.74 -37.56 -7.54
C GLY A 499 -10.04 -36.44 -8.33
N ALA A 500 -10.42 -35.19 -8.06
CA ALA A 500 -9.79 -33.99 -8.60
C ALA A 500 -8.97 -33.21 -7.53
N ASP A 501 -8.96 -33.73 -6.30
CA ASP A 501 -8.29 -33.23 -5.10
C ASP A 501 -6.95 -33.90 -4.81
#